data_AF-A0A958UPK3-F1
#
_entry.id   AF-A0A958UPK3-F1
#
_cell.length_a   1.000
_cell.length_b   1.000
_cell.length_c   1.000
_cell.angle_alpha   90.00
_cell.angle_beta   90.00
_cell.angle_gamma   90.00
#
_symmetry.space_group_name_H-M   'P 1'
#
loop_
_entity.id
_entity.type
_entity.pdbx_description
1 polymer ?
#
loop_
_entity_poly.entity_id
_entity_poly.type
_entity_poly.pdbx_seq_one_letter_code
_entity_poly.pdbx_strand_id
1 'polypeptide(L)' 'MTKADIVAKISEKLGMEKNEVQATVETFMEEVKNSLEGGDNVYLRGFGSFIIKTRAEKTGR' A
#
# COMPACT_ATOMS: atom_id res chain seq x y z
N MET A 1 5.18 -11.30 -6.78
CA MET A 1 3.90 -11.30 -6.06
C MET A 1 3.14 -10.07 -6.50
N THR A 2 2.04 -10.27 -7.21
CA THR A 2 1.16 -9.24 -7.75
C THR A 2 0.05 -8.92 -6.75
N LYS A 3 -0.71 -7.86 -7.01
CA LYS A 3 -1.93 -7.55 -6.24
C LYS A 3 -2.93 -8.71 -6.27
N ALA A 4 -3.09 -9.36 -7.42
CA ALA A 4 -3.97 -10.53 -7.55
C ALA A 4 -3.50 -11.70 -6.66
N ASP A 5 -2.18 -11.92 -6.56
CA ASP A 5 -1.64 -12.95 -5.66
C ASP A 5 -1.93 -12.65 -4.19
N ILE A 6 -1.91 -11.38 -3.79
CA ILE A 6 -2.21 -10.94 -2.42
C ILE A 6 -3.70 -11.18 -2.11
N VAL A 7 -4.59 -10.77 -3.01
CA VAL A 7 -6.05 -10.98 -2.87
C VAL A 7 -6.37 -12.47 -2.74
N ALA A 8 -5.78 -13.30 -3.61
CA ALA A 8 -5.99 -14.75 -3.57
C ALA A 8 -5.53 -15.35 -2.23
N LYS A 9 -4.32 -14.99 -1.76
CA LYS A 9 -3.77 -15.49 -0.49
C LYS A 9 -4.56 -15.03 0.74
N ILE A 10 -5.08 -13.80 0.74
CA ILE A 10 -5.88 -13.27 1.86
C ILE A 10 -7.26 -13.96 1.89
N SER A 11 -7.91 -14.09 0.74
CA SER A 11 -9.18 -14.80 0.59
C SER A 11 -9.07 -16.25 1.05
N GLU A 12 -8.01 -16.97 0.62
CA GLU A 12 -7.77 -18.36 1.03
C GLU A 12 -7.52 -18.50 2.54
N LYS A 13 -6.75 -17.58 3.14
CA LYS A 13 -6.42 -17.64 4.58
C LYS A 13 -7.58 -17.28 5.49
N LEU A 14 -8.42 -16.33 5.10
CA LEU A 14 -9.50 -15.79 5.93
C LEU A 14 -10.88 -16.34 5.56
N GLY A 15 -10.98 -17.10 4.46
CA GLY A 15 -12.25 -17.62 3.94
C GLY A 15 -13.21 -16.52 3.45
N MET A 16 -12.69 -15.33 3.12
CA MET A 16 -13.49 -14.20 2.66
C MET A 16 -13.65 -14.21 1.14
N GLU A 17 -14.73 -13.59 0.67
CA GLU A 17 -15.01 -13.45 -0.75
C GLU A 17 -13.93 -12.65 -1.46
N LYS A 18 -13.50 -13.13 -2.63
CA LYS A 18 -12.39 -12.50 -3.39
C LYS A 18 -12.70 -11.06 -3.77
N ASN A 19 -13.96 -10.77 -4.06
CA ASN A 19 -14.41 -9.42 -4.42
C ASN A 19 -14.28 -8.44 -3.25
N GLU A 20 -14.64 -8.88 -2.04
CA GLU A 20 -14.53 -8.05 -0.83
C GLU A 20 -13.07 -7.81 -0.47
N VAL A 21 -12.22 -8.84 -0.56
CA VAL A 21 -10.78 -8.72 -0.34
C VAL A 21 -10.15 -7.79 -1.38
N GLN A 22 -10.55 -7.90 -2.64
CA GLN A 22 -10.06 -7.04 -3.71
C GLN A 22 -10.40 -5.57 -3.43
N ALA A 23 -11.67 -5.28 -3.12
CA ALA A 23 -12.10 -3.93 -2.77
C ALA A 23 -11.33 -3.39 -1.56
N THR A 24 -11.16 -4.20 -0.52
CA THR A 24 -10.41 -3.82 0.69
C THR A 24 -8.96 -3.45 0.37
N VAL A 25 -8.27 -4.27 -0.44
CA VAL A 25 -6.87 -4.01 -0.83
C VAL A 25 -6.76 -2.78 -1.73
N GLU A 26 -7.73 -2.53 -2.61
CA GLU A 26 -7.81 -1.32 -3.43
C GLU A 26 -7.96 -0.07 -2.58
N THR A 27 -8.99 -0.03 -1.74
CA THR A 27 -9.24 1.10 -0.84
C THR A 27 -8.05 1.34 0.09
N PHE A 28 -7.44 0.28 0.64
CA PHE A 28 -6.23 0.42 1.46
C PHE A 28 -5.09 1.13 0.71
N MET A 29 -4.82 0.74 -0.55
CA MET A 29 -3.76 1.37 -1.35
C MET A 29 -4.10 2.83 -1.70
N GLU A 30 -5.38 3.15 -1.90
CA GLU A 30 -5.84 4.53 -2.11
C GLU A 30 -5.66 5.39 -0.86
N GLU A 31 -6.08 4.91 0.31
CA GLU A 31 -5.90 5.62 1.59
C GLU A 31 -4.42 5.92 1.88
N VAL A 32 -3.53 4.96 1.62
CA VAL A 32 -2.08 5.17 1.77
C VAL A 32 -1.57 6.24 0.81
N LYS A 33 -2.01 6.24 -0.47
CA LYS A 33 -1.62 7.29 -1.43
C LYS A 33 -2.13 8.66 -1.00
N ASN A 34 -3.41 8.76 -0.63
CA ASN A 34 -4.04 10.01 -0.22
C ASN A 34 -3.36 10.61 1.01
N SER A 35 -3.03 9.77 2.01
CA SER A 35 -2.27 10.21 3.19
C SER A 35 -0.91 10.79 2.81
N LEU A 36 -0.17 10.08 1.95
CA LEU A 36 1.15 10.54 1.50
C LEU A 36 1.06 11.83 0.69
N GLU A 37 0.07 11.97 -0.21
CA GLU A 37 -0.18 13.20 -0.97
C GLU A 37 -0.53 14.38 -0.06
N GLY A 38 -1.23 14.12 1.05
CA GLY A 38 -1.50 15.11 2.11
C GLY A 38 -0.26 15.51 2.92
N GLY A 39 0.87 14.82 2.75
CA GLY A 39 2.10 15.04 3.51
C GLY A 39 2.20 14.22 4.80
N ASP A 40 1.23 13.35 5.06
CA ASP A 40 1.20 12.49 6.24
C ASP A 40 1.96 11.19 5.99
N ASN A 41 2.91 10.89 6.88
CA ASN A 41 3.66 9.65 6.83
C ASN A 41 2.83 8.49 7.36
N VAL A 42 2.85 7.36 6.65
CA VAL A 42 2.12 6.15 7.04
C VAL A 42 3.06 5.17 7.72
N TYR A 43 2.76 4.80 8.96
CA TYR A 43 3.53 3.82 9.73
C TYR A 43 2.72 2.54 9.91
N LEU A 44 3.19 1.43 9.34
CA LEU A 44 2.59 0.11 9.47
C LEU A 44 3.44 -0.76 10.40
N ARG A 45 3.02 -0.87 11.66
CA ARG A 45 3.75 -1.64 12.68
C ARG A 45 3.92 -3.10 12.24
N GLY A 46 5.15 -3.61 12.30
CA GLY A 46 5.47 -4.98 11.89
C GLY A 46 5.66 -5.16 10.38
N PHE A 47 5.50 -4.10 9.57
CA PHE A 47 5.75 -4.13 8.13
C PHE A 47 6.79 -3.08 7.72
N GLY A 48 6.53 -1.79 8.00
CA GLY A 48 7.42 -0.71 7.60
C GLY A 48 6.76 0.66 7.63
N SER A 49 7.43 1.66 7.05
CA SER A 49 6.95 3.04 6.96
C SER A 49 7.00 3.55 5.53
N PHE A 50 5.97 4.28 5.13
CA PHE A 50 5.90 5.02 3.88
C PHE A 50 6.04 6.50 4.20
N ILE A 51 7.07 7.13 3.64
CA ILE A 51 7.46 8.50 3.94
C ILE A 51 7.85 9.16 2.62
N ILE A 52 7.27 10.32 2.32
CA ILE A 52 7.72 11.14 1.19
C ILE A 52 9.07 11.75 1.52
N LYS A 53 10.07 11.52 0.67
CA LYS A 53 11.38 12.16 0.79
C LYS A 53 11.65 13.05 -0.40
N THR A 54 11.71 14.36 -0.16
CA THR A 54 12.21 15.32 -1.12
C THR A 54 13.69 15.08 -1.38
N ARG A 55 14.09 14.97 -2.66
CA ARG A 55 15.48 14.81 -3.07
C ARG A 55 15.99 16.15 -3.57
N ALA A 56 17.15 16.57 -3.08
CA ALA A 56 17.86 17.72 -3.62
C ALA A 56 18.35 17.43 -5.05
N GLU A 57 18.45 18.47 -5.86
CA GLU A 57 19.04 18.39 -7.20
C GLU A 57 20.48 17.89 -7.11
N LYS A 58 20.87 17.05 -8.08
CA LYS A 58 22.24 16.52 -8.17
C LYS A 58 22.78 16.77 -9.58
N THR A 59 24.03 17.20 -9.66
CA THR A 59 24.75 17.30 -10.93
C THR A 59 25.02 15.90 -11.47
N GLY A 60 24.37 15.55 -12.58
CA GLY A 60 24.64 14.32 -13.34
C GLY A 60 25.99 14.38 -14.06
N ARG A 61 26.53 13.21 -14.41
CA ARG A 61 27.69 13.06 -15.30
C ARG A 61 27.24 12.52 -16.64
#